data_AF-A0A7V8DD59-F1
#
_entry.id   AF-A0A7V8DD59-F1
#
_cell.length_a   1.000
_cell.length_b   1.000
_cell.length_c   1.000
_cell.angle_alpha   90.00
_cell.angle_beta   90.00
_cell.angle_gamma   90.00
#
_symmetry.space_group_name_H-M   'P 1'
#
loop_
_entity.id
_entity.type
_entity.pdbx_description
1 polymer ?
#
loop_
_entity_poly.entity_id
_entity_poly.type
_entity_poly.pdbx_seq_one_letter_code
_entity_poly.pdbx_strand_id
1 'polypeptide(L)'
;MQERVTLASSEILFFTLEINRLEETELEAKLATPTRYRPWLEDLRSFRVHQLADDVERALHERHVVGNTAWMRLFEETLATLRFPVGERTMTLTESLNLLCDSDRDVRHAAAGAISKGLGERAHVFARILNTLIKDKEIDDRWRKYPHPLAARNLANQVEDKVVEALVTTVREAYPQLAHRYYALKARWLGLERLEYWDRNAPLPQFSERSYAWPEAQTIVLQAYHAFSPTLALIGRR
;
A
#
# COMPACT_ATOMS: atom_id res chain seq x y z
N MET A 1 10.47 0.78 -19.91
CA MET A 1 9.47 1.84 -19.64
C MET A 1 9.94 2.75 -18.50
N GLN A 2 10.30 2.20 -17.33
CA GLN A 2 10.81 2.96 -16.18
C GLN A 2 11.94 3.95 -16.52
N GLU A 3 12.98 3.49 -17.24
CA GLU A 3 14.14 4.32 -17.61
C GLU A 3 13.76 5.52 -18.48
N ARG A 4 12.84 5.33 -19.43
CA ARG A 4 12.31 6.44 -20.27
C ARG A 4 11.53 7.45 -19.43
N VAL A 5 10.77 6.98 -18.43
CA VAL A 5 10.06 7.87 -17.49
C VAL A 5 11.06 8.64 -16.63
N THR A 6 12.08 7.98 -16.09
CA THR A 6 13.11 8.66 -15.29
C THR A 6 13.82 9.76 -16.08
N LEU A 7 14.25 9.47 -17.31
CA LEU A 7 14.89 10.46 -18.18
C LEU A 7 13.97 11.66 -18.47
N ALA A 8 12.72 11.40 -18.88
CA ALA A 8 11.75 12.47 -19.12
C ALA A 8 11.47 13.29 -17.84
N SER A 9 11.35 12.63 -16.69
CA SER A 9 11.17 13.30 -15.40
C SER A 9 12.38 14.15 -14.99
N SER A 10 13.61 13.71 -15.30
CA SER A 10 14.82 14.50 -15.06
C SER A 10 14.82 15.79 -15.89
N GLU A 11 14.39 15.71 -17.16
CA GLU A 11 14.34 16.88 -18.05
C GLU A 11 13.32 17.94 -17.59
N ILE A 12 12.23 17.52 -16.93
CA ILE A 12 11.19 18.44 -16.43
C ILE A 12 11.32 18.78 -14.94
N LEU A 13 12.34 18.25 -14.25
CA LEU A 13 12.53 18.45 -12.81
C LEU A 13 12.63 19.94 -12.45
N PHE A 14 13.33 20.72 -13.29
CA PHE A 14 13.51 22.17 -13.13
C PHE A 14 12.18 22.89 -12.93
N PHE A 15 11.11 22.46 -13.60
CA PHE A 15 9.82 23.14 -13.58
C PHE A 15 9.26 23.25 -12.16
N THR A 16 9.28 22.15 -11.41
CA THR A 16 8.81 22.11 -10.02
C THR A 16 9.76 22.85 -9.07
N LEU A 17 11.08 22.73 -9.29
CA LEU A 17 12.09 23.35 -8.44
C LEU A 17 12.08 24.88 -8.57
N GLU A 18 11.93 25.40 -9.79
CA GLU A 18 11.86 26.84 -10.07
C GLU A 18 10.57 27.46 -9.51
N ILE A 19 9.42 26.79 -9.61
CA ILE A 19 8.18 27.25 -8.98
C ILE A 19 8.36 27.39 -7.45
N ASN A 20 9.05 26.46 -6.82
CA ASN A 20 9.35 26.54 -5.39
C ASN A 20 10.38 27.63 -5.03
N ARG A 21 11.16 28.13 -5.98
CA ARG A 21 12.04 29.29 -5.77
C ARG A 21 11.32 30.63 -5.85
N LEU A 22 10.18 30.71 -6.54
CA LEU A 22 9.43 31.96 -6.66
C LEU A 22 9.09 32.52 -5.29
N GLU A 23 9.26 33.83 -5.15
CA GLU A 23 8.77 34.57 -3.99
C GLU A 23 7.24 34.56 -3.97
N GLU A 24 6.66 34.57 -2.77
CA GLU A 24 5.21 34.41 -2.61
C GLU A 24 4.41 35.48 -3.37
N THR A 25 4.91 36.72 -3.33
CA THR A 25 4.31 37.85 -4.05
C THR A 25 4.32 37.66 -5.57
N GLU A 26 5.37 37.04 -6.10
CA GLU A 26 5.48 36.77 -7.54
C GLU A 26 4.54 35.64 -7.96
N LEU A 27 4.45 34.57 -7.15
CA LEU A 27 3.56 33.45 -7.41
C LEU A 27 2.09 33.89 -7.38
N GLU A 28 1.67 34.62 -6.36
CA GLU A 28 0.30 35.11 -6.24
C GLU A 28 -0.10 36.06 -7.38
N ALA A 29 0.82 36.93 -7.82
CA ALA A 29 0.60 37.78 -8.99
C ALA A 29 0.35 36.96 -10.27
N LYS A 30 1.09 35.86 -10.48
CA LYS A 30 0.90 34.95 -11.63
C LYS A 30 -0.35 34.07 -11.51
N LEU A 31 -0.83 33.82 -10.29
CA LEU A 31 -2.02 33.01 -10.00
C LEU A 31 -3.35 33.76 -10.17
N ALA A 32 -3.32 35.07 -10.43
CA ALA A 32 -4.51 35.91 -10.51
C ALA A 32 -5.49 35.54 -11.66
N THR A 33 -5.04 34.82 -12.70
CA THR A 33 -5.85 34.59 -13.92
C THR A 33 -6.19 33.10 -14.19
N PRO A 34 -5.34 32.11 -13.85
CA PRO A 34 -5.72 30.70 -13.92
C PRO A 34 -5.87 30.05 -12.52
N THR A 35 -7.08 30.07 -11.95
CA THR A 35 -7.37 29.43 -10.66
C THR A 35 -7.39 27.89 -10.71
N ARG A 36 -7.52 27.30 -11.91
CA ARG A 36 -7.58 25.85 -12.12
C ARG A 36 -6.37 25.10 -11.54
N TYR A 37 -5.18 25.70 -11.60
CA TYR A 37 -3.93 25.06 -11.17
C TYR A 37 -3.54 25.41 -9.73
N ARG A 38 -4.31 26.27 -9.06
CA ARG A 38 -4.03 26.72 -7.69
C ARG A 38 -3.84 25.54 -6.71
N PRO A 39 -4.70 24.50 -6.69
CA PRO A 39 -4.50 23.38 -5.77
C PRO A 39 -3.18 22.64 -5.99
N TRP A 40 -2.81 22.37 -7.25
CA TRP A 40 -1.55 21.71 -7.58
C TRP A 40 -0.32 22.57 -7.18
N LEU A 41 -0.41 23.89 -7.35
CA LEU A 41 0.64 24.81 -6.95
C LEU A 41 0.76 24.91 -5.43
N GLU A 42 -0.36 24.97 -4.70
CA GLU A 42 -0.38 24.94 -3.24
C GLU A 42 0.24 23.64 -2.69
N ASP A 43 -0.13 22.49 -3.27
CA ASP A 43 0.46 21.20 -2.95
C ASP A 43 1.97 21.19 -3.19
N LEU A 44 2.42 21.67 -4.35
CA LEU A 44 3.85 21.76 -4.69
C LEU A 44 4.61 22.67 -3.72
N ARG A 45 4.04 23.83 -3.39
CA ARG A 45 4.63 24.83 -2.50
C ARG A 45 4.76 24.35 -1.07
N SER A 46 3.89 23.44 -0.63
CA SER A 46 3.99 22.82 0.69
C SER A 46 5.33 22.09 0.91
N PHE A 47 5.99 21.62 -0.16
CA PHE A 47 7.30 20.97 -0.11
C PHE A 47 8.50 21.92 -0.14
N ARG A 48 8.31 23.22 -0.39
CA ARG A 48 9.41 24.18 -0.56
C ARG A 48 10.41 24.15 0.59
N VAL A 49 9.94 24.05 1.84
CA VAL A 49 10.79 24.02 3.04
C VAL A 49 11.63 22.74 3.18
N HIS A 50 11.27 21.71 2.41
CA HIS A 50 11.91 20.39 2.37
C HIS A 50 12.70 20.15 1.06
N GLN A 51 12.72 21.13 0.16
CA GLN A 51 13.44 21.06 -1.11
C GLN A 51 14.94 21.28 -0.89
N LEU A 52 15.75 20.46 -1.57
CA LEU A 52 17.21 20.53 -1.56
C LEU A 52 17.72 21.41 -2.72
N ALA A 53 19.04 21.55 -2.83
CA ALA A 53 19.63 22.20 -3.99
C ALA A 53 19.40 21.38 -5.27
N ASP A 54 19.25 22.04 -6.43
CA ASP A 54 18.83 21.37 -7.67
C ASP A 54 19.77 20.25 -8.12
N ASP A 55 21.07 20.43 -7.91
CA ASP A 55 22.08 19.43 -8.22
C ASP A 55 21.92 18.18 -7.34
N VAL A 56 21.58 18.38 -6.06
CA VAL A 56 21.25 17.31 -5.12
C VAL A 56 19.93 16.64 -5.50
N GLU A 57 18.88 17.41 -5.81
CA GLU A 57 17.58 16.87 -6.23
C GLU A 57 17.72 16.01 -7.49
N ARG A 58 18.45 16.51 -8.50
CA ARG A 58 18.75 15.76 -9.72
C ARG A 58 19.54 14.49 -9.42
N ALA A 59 20.59 14.58 -8.59
CA ALA A 59 21.40 13.42 -8.25
C ALA A 59 20.61 12.35 -7.49
N LEU A 60 19.71 12.73 -6.57
CA LEU A 60 18.83 11.79 -5.86
C LEU A 60 17.85 11.13 -6.83
N HIS A 61 17.23 11.91 -7.73
CA HIS A 61 16.29 11.40 -8.73
C HIS A 61 16.95 10.39 -9.68
N GLU A 62 18.15 10.68 -10.18
CA GLU A 62 18.90 9.76 -11.05
C GLU A 62 19.31 8.46 -10.30
N ARG A 63 19.74 8.59 -9.04
CA ARG A 63 20.16 7.44 -8.22
C ARG A 63 19.00 6.57 -7.76
N HIS A 64 17.77 7.07 -7.75
CA HIS A 64 16.59 6.33 -7.28
C HIS A 64 16.39 4.98 -7.99
N VAL A 65 16.75 4.88 -9.28
CA VAL A 65 16.64 3.65 -10.08
C VAL A 65 17.55 2.53 -9.56
N VAL A 66 18.77 2.88 -9.15
CA VAL A 66 19.77 1.93 -8.63
C VAL A 66 19.78 1.85 -7.09
N GLY A 67 19.07 2.76 -6.42
CA GLY A 67 18.83 2.77 -4.97
C GLY A 67 17.52 2.07 -4.63
N ASN A 68 16.57 2.82 -4.07
CA ASN A 68 15.28 2.34 -3.56
C ASN A 68 14.56 1.36 -4.52
N THR A 69 14.48 1.71 -5.81
CA THR A 69 13.79 0.89 -6.83
C THR A 69 14.43 -0.49 -6.99
N ALA A 70 15.76 -0.57 -7.00
CA ALA A 70 16.47 -1.85 -7.15
C ALA A 70 16.24 -2.77 -5.95
N TRP A 71 16.17 -2.21 -4.73
CA TRP A 71 15.89 -2.98 -3.51
C TRP A 71 14.44 -3.48 -3.45
N MET A 72 13.46 -2.67 -3.87
CA MET A 72 12.08 -3.11 -4.02
C MET A 72 11.95 -4.22 -5.06
N ARG A 73 12.63 -4.09 -6.20
CA ARG A 73 12.66 -5.11 -7.24
C ARG A 73 13.28 -6.42 -6.74
N LEU A 74 14.37 -6.35 -5.98
CA LEU A 74 14.97 -7.54 -5.36
C LEU A 74 13.98 -8.24 -4.43
N PHE A 75 13.17 -7.51 -3.65
CA PHE A 75 12.12 -8.08 -2.82
C PHE A 75 11.06 -8.81 -3.64
N GLU A 76 10.54 -8.16 -4.68
CA GLU A 76 9.53 -8.72 -5.58
C GLU A 76 10.03 -9.99 -6.30
N GLU A 77 11.23 -9.93 -6.88
CA GLU A 77 11.85 -11.07 -7.56
C GLU A 77 12.14 -12.22 -6.59
N THR A 78 12.63 -11.91 -5.38
CA THR A 78 12.84 -12.92 -4.34
C THR A 78 11.52 -13.61 -3.98
N LEU A 79 10.45 -12.86 -3.74
CA LEU A 79 9.13 -13.45 -3.42
C LEU A 79 8.56 -14.27 -4.58
N ALA A 80 8.67 -13.79 -5.82
CA ALA A 80 8.11 -14.47 -6.99
C ALA A 80 8.75 -15.83 -7.27
N THR A 81 10.03 -16.02 -6.88
CA THR A 81 10.75 -17.28 -7.04
C THR A 81 10.45 -18.30 -5.95
N LEU A 82 9.87 -17.89 -4.82
CA LEU A 82 9.57 -18.81 -3.73
C LEU A 82 8.52 -19.86 -4.14
N ARG A 83 8.74 -21.06 -3.64
CA ARG A 83 7.87 -22.22 -3.83
C ARG A 83 7.62 -22.87 -2.48
N PHE A 84 6.37 -23.19 -2.21
CA PHE A 84 5.88 -23.64 -0.91
C PHE A 84 5.30 -25.05 -1.07
N PRO A 85 5.92 -26.06 -0.44
CA PRO A 85 5.39 -27.42 -0.45
C PRO A 85 4.21 -27.52 0.54
N VAL A 86 3.01 -27.79 0.04
CA VAL A 86 1.80 -28.03 0.83
C VAL A 86 1.21 -29.37 0.41
N GLY A 87 1.34 -30.37 1.29
CA GLY A 87 1.06 -31.77 0.93
C GLY A 87 1.97 -32.22 -0.21
N GLU A 88 1.38 -32.77 -1.27
CA GLU A 88 2.12 -33.24 -2.46
C GLU A 88 2.37 -32.13 -3.51
N ARG A 89 1.78 -30.95 -3.32
CA ARG A 89 1.85 -29.85 -4.29
C ARG A 89 2.93 -28.85 -3.90
N THR A 90 3.65 -28.36 -4.90
CA THR A 90 4.54 -27.21 -4.76
C THR A 90 3.87 -26.00 -5.38
N MET A 91 3.59 -24.98 -4.58
CA MET A 91 2.74 -23.85 -4.95
C MET A 91 3.49 -22.52 -4.87
N THR A 92 2.98 -21.51 -5.56
CA THR A 92 3.40 -20.11 -5.40
C THR A 92 2.88 -19.53 -4.07
N LEU A 93 3.41 -18.37 -3.66
CA LEU A 93 2.93 -17.69 -2.44
C LEU A 93 1.41 -17.40 -2.51
N THR A 94 0.92 -16.89 -3.64
CA THR A 94 -0.49 -16.55 -3.84
C THR A 94 -1.40 -17.77 -3.73
N GLU A 95 -1.01 -18.88 -4.36
CA GLU A 95 -1.74 -20.13 -4.29
C GLU A 95 -1.77 -20.69 -2.86
N SER A 96 -0.64 -20.64 -2.14
CA SER A 96 -0.58 -21.09 -0.74
C SER A 96 -1.38 -20.17 0.20
N LEU A 97 -1.37 -18.86 -0.02
CA LEU A 97 -2.18 -17.91 0.77
C LEU A 97 -3.68 -18.15 0.57
N ASN A 98 -4.10 -18.53 -0.65
CA ASN A 98 -5.50 -18.86 -0.92
C ASN A 98 -5.98 -20.07 -0.09
N LEU A 99 -5.09 -21.04 0.18
CA LEU A 99 -5.41 -22.18 1.04
C LEU A 99 -5.68 -21.79 2.50
N LEU A 100 -5.32 -20.59 2.96
CA LEU A 100 -5.71 -20.10 4.29
C LEU A 100 -7.21 -19.78 4.40
N CYS A 101 -7.92 -19.77 3.27
CA CYS A 101 -9.36 -19.62 3.19
C CYS A 101 -10.08 -20.97 2.99
N ASP A 102 -9.36 -22.10 3.02
CA ASP A 102 -9.99 -23.41 2.85
C ASP A 102 -10.92 -23.74 4.04
N SER A 103 -12.00 -24.46 3.77
CA SER A 103 -12.91 -24.96 4.80
C SER A 103 -12.22 -25.98 5.74
N ASP A 104 -11.30 -26.79 5.20
CA ASP A 104 -10.53 -27.76 5.96
C ASP A 104 -9.40 -27.10 6.77
N ARG A 105 -9.43 -27.29 8.08
CA ARG A 105 -8.46 -26.71 9.01
C ARG A 105 -7.05 -27.28 8.85
N ASP A 106 -6.92 -28.55 8.48
CA ASP A 106 -5.62 -29.19 8.32
C ASP A 106 -4.91 -28.67 7.07
N VAL A 107 -5.66 -28.40 6.00
CA VAL A 107 -5.16 -27.71 4.79
C VAL A 107 -4.64 -26.31 5.14
N ARG A 108 -5.42 -25.53 5.91
CA ARG A 108 -4.99 -24.19 6.37
C ARG A 108 -3.72 -24.26 7.21
N HIS A 109 -3.65 -25.21 8.16
CA HIS A 109 -2.49 -25.38 9.04
C HIS A 109 -1.23 -25.76 8.25
N ALA A 110 -1.34 -26.74 7.33
CA ALA A 110 -0.23 -27.15 6.47
C ALA A 110 0.27 -25.99 5.59
N ALA A 111 -0.64 -25.24 4.96
CA ALA A 111 -0.30 -24.08 4.15
C ALA A 111 0.39 -22.99 4.98
N ALA A 112 -0.13 -22.67 6.15
CA ALA A 112 0.44 -21.70 7.06
C ALA A 112 1.87 -22.08 7.51
N GLY A 113 2.09 -23.36 7.83
CA GLY A 113 3.41 -23.87 8.18
C GLY A 113 4.41 -23.77 7.02
N ALA A 114 3.99 -24.17 5.81
CA ALA A 114 4.80 -24.07 4.61
C ALA A 114 5.20 -22.62 4.30
N ILE A 115 4.24 -21.68 4.33
CA ILE A 115 4.48 -20.25 4.13
C ILE A 115 5.47 -19.72 5.17
N SER A 116 5.23 -20.03 6.45
CA SER A 116 6.08 -19.55 7.54
C SER A 116 7.51 -20.05 7.40
N LYS A 117 7.70 -21.32 7.05
CA LYS A 117 9.02 -21.91 6.78
C LYS A 117 9.70 -21.26 5.58
N GLY A 118 9.03 -21.20 4.44
CA GLY A 118 9.62 -20.67 3.20
C GLY A 118 10.00 -19.19 3.30
N LEU A 119 9.18 -18.37 3.97
CA LEU A 119 9.54 -16.98 4.26
C LEU A 119 10.64 -16.87 5.31
N GLY A 120 10.59 -17.72 6.35
CA GLY A 120 11.60 -17.78 7.41
C GLY A 120 13.01 -18.10 6.90
N GLU A 121 13.14 -19.02 5.95
CA GLU A 121 14.42 -19.37 5.31
C GLU A 121 15.05 -18.17 4.54
N ARG A 122 14.24 -17.19 4.14
CA ARG A 122 14.68 -15.94 3.50
C ARG A 122 14.62 -14.71 4.40
N ALA A 123 14.32 -14.87 5.69
CA ALA A 123 14.15 -13.76 6.61
C ALA A 123 15.36 -12.81 6.64
N HIS A 124 16.58 -13.33 6.52
CA HIS A 124 17.80 -12.53 6.47
C HIS A 124 17.86 -11.61 5.23
N VAL A 125 17.41 -12.08 4.05
CA VAL A 125 17.32 -11.27 2.83
C VAL A 125 16.28 -10.18 3.02
N PHE A 126 15.07 -10.54 3.47
CA PHE A 126 13.99 -9.56 3.69
C PHE A 126 14.38 -8.50 4.73
N ALA A 127 15.02 -8.91 5.82
CA ALA A 127 15.53 -7.97 6.83
C ALA A 127 16.60 -7.03 6.23
N ARG A 128 17.52 -7.53 5.40
CA ARG A 128 18.52 -6.70 4.73
C ARG A 128 17.87 -5.68 3.79
N ILE A 129 16.87 -6.10 3.02
CA ILE A 129 16.13 -5.20 2.13
C ILE A 129 15.42 -4.11 2.94
N LEU A 130 14.62 -4.51 3.93
CA LEU A 130 13.86 -3.59 4.77
C LEU A 130 14.77 -2.58 5.47
N ASN A 131 15.86 -3.05 6.11
CA ASN A 131 16.80 -2.17 6.80
C ASN A 131 17.50 -1.19 5.86
N THR A 132 17.76 -1.60 4.62
CA THR A 132 18.38 -0.71 3.63
C THR A 132 17.40 0.37 3.18
N LEU A 133 16.15 0.00 2.88
CA LEU A 133 15.09 0.96 2.51
C LEU A 133 14.76 1.92 3.65
N ILE A 134 14.70 1.44 4.90
CA ILE A 134 14.50 2.29 6.08
C ILE A 134 15.66 3.27 6.24
N LYS A 135 16.90 2.83 6.02
CA LYS A 135 18.07 3.70 6.15
C LYS A 135 18.13 4.75 5.04
N ASP A 136 17.82 4.37 3.81
CA ASP A 136 17.67 5.26 2.66
C ASP A 136 16.63 6.36 2.95
N LYS A 137 15.44 5.94 3.41
CA LYS A 137 14.40 6.87 3.85
C LYS A 137 14.83 7.79 5.00
N GLU A 138 15.53 7.28 6.01
CA GLU A 138 16.02 8.12 7.12
C GLU A 138 17.01 9.19 6.64
N ILE A 139 17.88 8.86 5.69
CA ILE A 139 18.83 9.82 5.12
C ILE A 139 18.08 10.94 4.40
N ASP A 140 17.11 10.59 3.57
CA ASP A 140 16.24 11.54 2.88
C ASP A 140 15.47 12.41 3.87
N ASP A 141 14.84 11.79 4.88
CA ASP A 141 14.07 12.50 5.89
C ASP A 141 14.92 13.53 6.64
N ARG A 142 16.14 13.14 7.03
CA ARG A 142 17.09 14.03 7.72
C ARG A 142 17.53 15.18 6.83
N TRP A 143 17.89 14.94 5.57
CA TRP A 143 18.34 15.98 4.65
C TRP A 143 17.23 16.97 4.33
N ARG A 144 16.01 16.45 4.16
CA ARG A 144 14.80 17.24 3.91
C ARG A 144 14.20 17.84 5.19
N LYS A 145 14.81 17.60 6.35
CA LYS A 145 14.41 18.16 7.66
C LYS A 145 12.97 17.80 8.07
N TYR A 146 12.52 16.59 7.74
CA TYR A 146 11.25 16.10 8.24
C TYR A 146 11.36 15.79 9.73
N PRO A 147 10.39 16.23 10.56
CA PRO A 147 10.47 16.09 12.01
C PRO A 147 10.31 14.64 12.50
N HIS A 148 9.65 13.79 11.72
CA HIS A 148 9.47 12.36 12.00
C HIS A 148 9.22 11.56 10.72
N PRO A 149 9.36 10.22 10.74
CA PRO A 149 9.31 9.40 9.52
C PRO A 149 7.99 9.45 8.74
N LEU A 150 6.87 9.80 9.39
CA LEU A 150 5.55 9.91 8.77
C LEU A 150 5.31 11.27 8.09
N ALA A 151 6.04 12.33 8.46
CA ALA A 151 5.73 13.71 8.08
C ALA A 151 5.70 13.90 6.56
N ALA A 152 6.68 13.33 5.85
CA ALA A 152 6.74 13.39 4.39
C ALA A 152 5.49 12.79 3.71
N ARG A 153 4.98 11.68 4.25
CA ARG A 153 3.80 11.01 3.71
C ARG A 153 2.51 11.75 4.07
N ASN A 154 2.43 12.28 5.30
CA ASN A 154 1.30 13.07 5.76
C ASN A 154 1.15 14.33 4.92
N LEU A 155 2.27 15.05 4.68
CA LEU A 155 2.33 16.19 3.77
C LEU A 155 1.91 15.82 2.34
N ALA A 156 2.45 14.73 1.77
CA ALA A 156 2.08 14.28 0.43
C ALA A 156 0.61 13.89 0.27
N ASN A 157 -0.05 13.48 1.36
CA ASN A 157 -1.47 13.17 1.37
C ASN A 157 -2.34 14.39 1.75
N GLN A 158 -1.75 15.55 2.04
CA GLN A 158 -2.42 16.74 2.56
C GLN A 158 -3.22 16.45 3.86
N VAL A 159 -2.60 15.73 4.80
CA VAL A 159 -3.19 15.35 6.09
C VAL A 159 -2.31 15.80 7.24
N GLU A 160 -2.86 16.45 8.26
CA GLU A 160 -2.09 16.84 9.44
C GLU A 160 -1.73 15.65 10.33
N ASP A 161 -0.56 15.70 10.97
CA ASP A 161 -0.05 14.61 11.82
C ASP A 161 -1.04 14.20 12.91
N LYS A 162 -1.72 15.18 13.54
CA LYS A 162 -2.73 14.95 14.58
C LYS A 162 -3.91 14.11 14.09
N VAL A 163 -4.27 14.18 12.80
CA VAL A 163 -5.38 13.42 12.23
C VAL A 163 -4.97 11.96 12.08
N VAL A 164 -3.74 11.72 11.60
CA VAL A 164 -3.18 10.37 11.48
C VAL A 164 -2.98 9.74 12.87
N GLU A 165 -2.47 10.50 13.82
CA GLU A 165 -2.33 10.06 15.21
C GLU A 165 -3.68 9.73 15.85
N ALA A 166 -4.70 10.57 15.64
CA ALA A 166 -6.05 10.32 16.14
C ALA A 166 -6.63 9.03 15.56
N LEU A 167 -6.46 8.79 14.25
CA LEU A 167 -6.89 7.54 13.61
C LEU A 167 -6.20 6.32 14.23
N VAL A 168 -4.86 6.34 14.33
CA VAL A 168 -4.09 5.22 14.88
C VAL A 168 -4.48 4.93 16.33
N THR A 169 -4.62 5.98 17.14
CA THR A 169 -4.99 5.85 18.55
C THR A 169 -6.39 5.29 18.70
N THR A 170 -7.38 5.87 17.99
CA THR A 170 -8.77 5.42 18.03
C THR A 170 -8.90 3.94 17.62
N VAL A 171 -8.21 3.55 16.55
CA VAL A 171 -8.23 2.16 16.06
C VAL A 171 -7.64 1.20 17.10
N ARG A 172 -6.51 1.55 17.74
CA ARG A 172 -5.87 0.72 18.77
C ARG A 172 -6.74 0.57 20.01
N GLU A 173 -7.33 1.67 20.49
CA GLU A 173 -8.24 1.66 21.63
C GLU A 173 -9.49 0.83 21.37
N ALA A 174 -9.94 0.76 20.10
CA ALA A 174 -11.08 -0.03 19.69
C ALA A 174 -10.79 -1.54 19.53
N TYR A 175 -9.52 -1.99 19.55
CA TYR A 175 -9.17 -3.42 19.35
C TYR A 175 -9.94 -4.38 20.28
N PRO A 176 -10.07 -4.13 21.60
CA PRO A 176 -10.82 -5.02 22.48
C PRO A 176 -12.30 -5.11 22.11
N GLN A 177 -12.91 -3.99 21.74
CA GLN A 177 -14.36 -3.92 21.48
C GLN A 177 -14.74 -4.44 20.09
N LEU A 178 -13.86 -4.28 19.11
CA LEU A 178 -14.11 -4.64 17.71
C LEU A 178 -13.38 -5.93 17.33
N ALA A 179 -12.06 -5.87 17.16
CA ALA A 179 -11.27 -6.99 16.62
C ALA A 179 -11.29 -8.21 17.55
N HIS A 180 -11.02 -8.04 18.85
CA HIS A 180 -11.00 -9.16 19.81
C HIS A 180 -12.40 -9.78 19.94
N ARG A 181 -13.44 -8.94 20.06
CA ARG A 181 -14.83 -9.41 20.10
C ARG A 181 -15.22 -10.19 18.84
N TYR A 182 -14.84 -9.70 17.66
CA TYR A 182 -15.08 -10.39 16.39
C TYR A 182 -14.38 -11.74 16.33
N TYR A 183 -13.09 -11.81 16.67
CA TYR A 183 -12.36 -13.09 16.62
C TYR A 183 -12.84 -14.08 17.69
N ALA A 184 -13.26 -13.63 18.88
CA ALA A 184 -13.90 -14.48 19.87
C ALA A 184 -15.26 -15.02 19.37
N LEU A 185 -16.04 -14.20 18.67
CA LEU A 185 -17.29 -14.63 18.05
C LEU A 185 -17.04 -15.63 16.91
N LYS A 186 -16.04 -15.37 16.07
CA LYS A 186 -15.65 -16.28 14.98
C LYS A 186 -15.13 -17.62 15.51
N ALA A 187 -14.36 -17.64 16.60
CA ALA A 187 -13.94 -18.86 17.28
C ALA A 187 -15.16 -19.72 17.66
N ARG A 188 -16.16 -19.11 18.32
CA ARG A 188 -17.41 -19.80 18.67
C ARG A 188 -18.16 -20.33 17.46
N TRP A 189 -18.27 -19.54 16.39
CA TRP A 189 -18.92 -19.99 15.14
C TRP A 189 -18.21 -21.15 14.46
N LEU A 190 -16.89 -21.26 14.64
CA LEU A 190 -16.06 -22.37 14.13
C LEU A 190 -15.98 -23.54 15.12
N GLY A 191 -16.63 -23.46 16.30
CA GLY A 191 -16.54 -24.49 17.33
C GLY A 191 -15.15 -24.58 17.99
N LEU A 192 -14.35 -23.52 17.93
CA LEU A 192 -12.99 -23.44 18.48
C LEU A 192 -12.98 -22.64 19.78
N GLU A 193 -12.10 -23.03 20.71
CA GLU A 193 -11.85 -22.25 21.93
C GLU A 193 -11.11 -20.94 21.62
N ARG A 194 -10.10 -21.02 20.73
CA ARG A 194 -9.35 -19.87 20.22
C ARG A 194 -9.05 -20.05 18.73
N LEU A 195 -8.85 -18.94 18.04
CA LEU A 195 -8.34 -18.96 16.67
C LEU A 195 -6.83 -19.01 16.69
N GLU A 196 -6.25 -19.94 15.93
CA GLU A 196 -4.86 -19.85 15.53
C GLU A 196 -4.73 -18.87 14.34
N TYR A 197 -3.51 -18.44 14.02
CA TYR A 197 -3.32 -17.41 12.99
C TYR A 197 -3.77 -17.84 11.58
N TRP A 198 -3.82 -19.16 11.33
CA TRP A 198 -4.34 -19.77 10.10
C TRP A 198 -5.85 -19.96 10.08
N ASP A 199 -6.56 -19.75 11.20
CA ASP A 199 -8.03 -19.81 11.25
C ASP A 199 -8.69 -18.46 10.92
N ARG A 200 -7.91 -17.37 10.85
CA ARG A 200 -8.43 -16.00 10.66
C ARG A 200 -9.23 -15.82 9.38
N ASN A 201 -8.83 -16.50 8.30
CA ASN A 201 -9.46 -16.40 6.99
C ASN A 201 -10.45 -17.56 6.71
N ALA A 202 -10.63 -18.48 7.66
CA ALA A 202 -11.53 -19.62 7.49
C ALA A 202 -12.96 -19.15 7.17
N PRO A 203 -13.67 -19.79 6.22
CA PRO A 203 -15.07 -19.52 5.95
C PRO A 203 -15.91 -19.99 7.13
N LEU A 204 -17.09 -19.39 7.31
CA LEU A 204 -18.02 -19.86 8.34
C LEU A 204 -18.69 -21.16 7.87
N PRO A 205 -18.98 -22.13 8.77
CA PRO A 205 -19.47 -23.45 8.37
C PRO A 205 -20.82 -23.44 7.63
N GLN A 206 -21.59 -22.36 7.78
CA GLN A 206 -22.93 -22.21 7.18
C GLN A 206 -22.89 -21.48 5.82
N PHE A 207 -21.72 -21.03 5.37
CA PHE A 207 -21.60 -20.32 4.10
C PHE A 207 -21.38 -21.32 2.98
N SER A 208 -22.28 -21.34 1.99
CA SER A 208 -22.09 -22.13 0.78
C SER A 208 -21.25 -21.35 -0.23
N GLU A 209 -20.31 -22.03 -0.88
CA GLU A 209 -19.62 -21.52 -2.07
C GLU A 209 -20.61 -21.56 -3.24
N ARG A 210 -21.45 -20.53 -3.33
CA ARG A 210 -22.32 -20.36 -4.50
C ARG A 210 -21.50 -19.80 -5.66
N SER A 211 -21.36 -20.57 -6.72
CA SER A 211 -20.84 -20.10 -8.00
C SER A 211 -21.90 -19.29 -8.74
N TYR A 212 -21.51 -18.13 -9.24
CA TYR A 212 -22.37 -17.26 -10.05
C TYR A 212 -21.92 -17.35 -11.51
N ALA A 213 -22.86 -17.55 -12.43
CA ALA A 213 -22.57 -17.43 -13.85
C ALA A 213 -22.26 -15.97 -14.18
N TRP A 214 -21.38 -15.72 -15.16
CA TRP A 214 -20.97 -14.37 -15.53
C TRP A 214 -22.15 -13.39 -15.75
N PRO A 215 -23.23 -13.74 -16.50
CA PRO A 215 -24.37 -12.84 -16.68
C PRO A 215 -25.11 -12.53 -15.38
N GLU A 216 -25.17 -13.48 -14.45
CA GLU A 216 -25.79 -13.29 -13.14
C GLU A 216 -24.95 -12.32 -12.29
N ALA A 217 -23.63 -12.53 -12.26
CA ALA A 217 -22.71 -11.64 -11.56
C ALA A 217 -22.77 -10.20 -12.11
N GLN A 218 -22.77 -10.03 -13.43
CA GLN A 218 -22.94 -8.73 -14.08
C GLN A 218 -24.26 -8.07 -13.66
N THR A 219 -25.35 -8.83 -13.65
CA THR A 219 -26.67 -8.33 -13.25
C THR A 219 -26.66 -7.84 -11.80
N ILE A 220 -26.10 -8.62 -10.86
CA ILE A 220 -25.99 -8.24 -9.44
C ILE A 220 -25.21 -6.93 -9.28
N VAL A 221 -24.04 -6.80 -9.94
CA VAL A 221 -23.21 -5.59 -9.84
C VAL A 221 -23.95 -4.38 -10.43
N LEU A 222 -24.56 -4.52 -11.61
CA LEU A 222 -25.28 -3.42 -12.24
C LEU A 222 -26.52 -2.99 -11.45
N GLN A 223 -27.21 -3.93 -10.78
CA GLN A 223 -28.31 -3.62 -9.88
C GLN A 223 -27.84 -2.87 -8.64
N ALA A 224 -26.73 -3.29 -8.03
CA ALA A 224 -26.13 -2.59 -6.89
C ALA A 224 -25.70 -1.16 -7.26
N TYR A 225 -25.04 -0.98 -8.41
CA TYR A 225 -24.74 0.34 -8.94
C TYR A 225 -25.99 1.16 -9.18
N HIS A 226 -27.04 0.59 -9.77
CA HIS A 226 -28.28 1.31 -10.03
C HIS A 226 -28.96 1.76 -8.73
N ALA A 227 -28.98 0.91 -7.71
CA ALA A 227 -29.55 1.23 -6.39
C ALA A 227 -28.84 2.39 -5.71
N PHE A 228 -27.52 2.55 -5.93
CA PHE A 228 -26.75 3.67 -5.41
C PHE A 228 -26.80 4.92 -6.32
N SER A 229 -26.60 4.74 -7.63
CA SER A 229 -26.60 5.80 -8.64
C SER A 229 -26.89 5.24 -10.04
N PRO A 230 -27.99 5.65 -10.69
CA PRO A 230 -28.28 5.25 -12.07
C PRO A 230 -27.16 5.58 -13.07
N THR A 231 -26.42 6.68 -12.85
CA THR A 231 -25.29 7.08 -13.71
C THR A 231 -24.11 6.09 -13.62
N LEU A 232 -23.80 5.57 -12.42
CA LEU A 232 -22.76 4.55 -12.28
C LEU A 232 -23.15 3.25 -12.97
N ALA A 233 -24.42 2.85 -12.89
CA ALA A 233 -24.90 1.68 -13.62
C ALA A 233 -24.77 1.86 -15.14
N LEU A 234 -25.01 3.07 -15.66
CA LEU A 234 -24.83 3.36 -17.09
C LEU A 234 -23.37 3.26 -17.52
N ILE A 235 -22.43 3.74 -16.69
CA ILE A 235 -20.99 3.63 -16.95
C ILE A 235 -20.56 2.16 -16.90
N GLY A 236 -21.01 1.39 -15.90
CA GLY A 236 -20.65 -0.02 -15.75
C GLY A 236 -21.17 -0.95 -16.85
N ARG A 237 -22.11 -0.46 -17.69
CA ARG A 237 -22.58 -1.18 -18.90
C ARG A 237 -21.71 -0.96 -20.13
N ARG A 238 -20.82 0.04 -20.11
CA ARG A 238 -19.89 0.34 -21.20
C ARG A 238 -18.64 -0.52 -21.10
#